data_AF-A0A1M6BYH6-F1
#
_entry.id   AF-A0A1M6BYH6-F1
#
_cell.length_a   1.000
_cell.length_b   1.000
_cell.length_c   1.000
_cell.angle_alpha   90.00
_cell.angle_beta   90.00
_cell.angle_gamma   90.00
#
_symmetry.space_group_name_H-M   'P 1'
#
loop_
_entity.id
_entity.type
_entity.pdbx_description
1 polymer ?
#
loop_
_entity_poly.entity_id
_entity_poly.type
_entity_poly.pdbx_seq_one_letter_code
_entity_poly.pdbx_strand_id
1 'polypeptide(L)'
;MDALITKLRYRFFNGSKIRMVNPDEDKIRGKEVFLFIRELALYKVKLSRLVNSNQKEASKNLCLNIAYYIIESPDTYDLLRKKRELPISNICRETGVSRTFVELWGDFIIAYTLILANPNYRFIQEYINIVEYDKQGIVQAEGDKKLHKGIILRKERKNSIILTCDGSFIKIKTNESVKLGEEKEGNESKSLKHYRKQIAIILTIIIALSGVLYYKYNKITSIIIINTTSLIKVEINSFNKVVYSYSPTEKGSDLLDEAKVENTDLDDALKKILALAYEKKMLVNNSVTIFVNQQAISYDSIKETEKYLIEKNIDTSINNVGYEHKVRKDKDDHESEKSEEQQKTSTEKK
;
A
#
# COMPACT_ATOMS: atom_id res chain seq x y z
N MET A 1 -35.39 23.24 -21.47
CA MET A 1 -34.23 22.64 -20.77
C MET A 1 -34.04 21.22 -21.34
N ASP A 2 -33.93 21.16 -22.67
CA ASP A 2 -33.99 19.92 -23.48
C ASP A 2 -33.29 20.13 -24.85
N ALA A 3 -32.35 21.06 -24.91
CA ALA A 3 -31.62 21.36 -26.13
C ALA A 3 -30.19 20.82 -25.99
N LEU A 4 -29.92 19.79 -26.79
CA LEU A 4 -28.60 19.42 -27.28
C LEU A 4 -27.65 18.80 -26.26
N ILE A 5 -28.00 17.60 -25.79
CA ILE A 5 -27.02 16.50 -25.90
C ILE A 5 -26.80 16.31 -27.41
N THR A 6 -25.90 17.12 -27.97
CA THR A 6 -25.51 17.08 -29.39
C THR A 6 -25.02 15.67 -29.67
N LYS A 7 -25.80 14.96 -30.48
CA LYS A 7 -25.56 13.61 -31.02
C LYS A 7 -24.05 13.41 -31.19
N LEU A 8 -23.42 12.61 -30.32
CA LEU A 8 -22.02 12.21 -30.50
C LEU A 8 -21.92 11.68 -31.93
N ARG A 9 -21.24 12.41 -32.81
CA ARG A 9 -21.18 12.08 -34.23
C ARG A 9 -20.08 11.07 -34.47
N TYR A 10 -18.96 11.24 -33.77
CA TYR A 10 -17.74 10.48 -33.96
C TYR A 10 -17.41 9.60 -32.76
N ARG A 11 -16.81 8.44 -33.00
CA ARG A 11 -16.20 7.58 -31.98
C ARG A 11 -14.89 7.01 -32.47
N PHE A 12 -13.98 6.73 -31.54
CA PHE A 12 -12.83 5.91 -31.83
C PHE A 12 -13.27 4.47 -32.12
N PHE A 13 -12.51 3.80 -32.99
CA PHE A 13 -12.76 2.43 -33.38
C PHE A 13 -11.50 1.57 -33.29
N ASN A 14 -11.55 0.54 -32.45
CA ASN A 14 -10.46 -0.43 -32.34
C ASN A 14 -10.61 -1.52 -33.41
N GLY A 15 -10.23 -1.20 -34.65
CA GLY A 15 -10.15 -2.17 -35.74
C GLY A 15 -8.82 -2.06 -36.47
N SER A 16 -8.22 -3.20 -36.80
CA SER A 16 -6.96 -3.24 -37.54
C SER A 16 -7.16 -2.71 -38.95
N LYS A 17 -6.69 -1.50 -39.25
CA LYS A 17 -6.43 -1.09 -40.63
C LYS A 17 -5.20 -1.88 -41.07
N ILE A 18 -5.35 -2.79 -42.04
CA ILE A 18 -4.20 -3.44 -42.67
C ILE A 18 -3.33 -2.34 -43.26
N ARG A 19 -2.09 -2.23 -42.78
CA ARG A 19 -1.08 -1.30 -43.28
C ARG A 19 0.16 -2.07 -43.68
N MET A 20 0.64 -1.82 -44.89
CA MET A 20 1.95 -2.30 -45.30
C MET A 20 3.01 -1.48 -44.56
N VAL A 21 3.97 -2.16 -43.93
CA VAL A 21 5.08 -1.49 -43.23
C VAL A 21 6.02 -0.91 -44.28
N ASN A 22 6.08 0.42 -44.35
CA ASN A 22 7.01 1.15 -45.21
C ASN A 22 8.00 1.96 -44.33
N PRO A 23 9.31 1.61 -44.33
CA PRO A 23 10.33 2.29 -43.52
C PRO A 23 10.43 3.80 -43.75
N ASP A 24 10.10 4.28 -44.95
CA ASP A 24 10.10 5.71 -45.26
C ASP A 24 8.92 6.44 -44.60
N GLU A 25 7.77 5.76 -44.49
CA GLU A 25 6.60 6.29 -43.77
C GLU A 25 6.88 6.41 -42.27
N ASP A 26 7.59 5.44 -41.68
CA ASP A 26 7.97 5.49 -40.26
C ASP A 26 8.87 6.70 -39.97
N LYS A 27 9.79 7.02 -40.89
CA LYS A 27 10.66 8.19 -40.76
C LYS A 27 9.88 9.49 -40.86
N ILE A 28 8.91 9.59 -41.75
CA ILE A 28 8.05 10.78 -41.88
C ILE A 28 7.15 10.90 -40.64
N ARG A 29 6.48 9.82 -40.23
CA ARG A 29 5.65 9.77 -39.03
C ARG A 29 6.44 10.13 -37.78
N GLY A 30 7.71 9.73 -37.68
CA GLY A 30 8.60 10.15 -36.60
C GLY A 30 8.83 11.67 -36.55
N LYS A 31 8.91 12.35 -37.70
CA LYS A 31 8.97 13.82 -37.77
C LYS A 31 7.64 14.45 -37.33
N GLU A 32 6.51 13.90 -37.76
CA GLU A 32 5.18 14.36 -37.33
C GLU A 32 5.03 14.26 -35.81
N VAL A 33 5.39 13.10 -35.23
CA VAL A 33 5.37 12.86 -33.79
C VAL A 33 6.25 13.87 -33.05
N PHE A 34 7.45 14.13 -33.55
CA PHE A 34 8.35 15.12 -32.96
C PHE A 34 7.72 16.52 -32.94
N LEU A 35 7.13 16.94 -34.06
CA LEU A 35 6.44 18.23 -34.18
C LEU A 35 5.22 18.29 -33.23
N PHE A 36 4.41 17.25 -33.20
CA PHE A 36 3.24 17.15 -32.31
C PHE A 36 3.61 17.31 -30.84
N ILE A 37 4.70 16.67 -30.40
CA ILE A 37 5.16 16.76 -29.01
C ILE A 37 5.65 18.17 -28.67
N ARG A 38 6.31 18.84 -29.62
CA ARG A 38 6.69 20.25 -29.45
C ARG A 38 5.46 21.14 -29.39
N GLU A 39 4.45 20.89 -30.21
CA GLU A 39 3.20 21.64 -30.20
C GLU A 39 2.46 21.46 -28.87
N LEU A 40 2.30 20.23 -28.37
CA LEU A 40 1.71 19.97 -27.05
C LEU A 40 2.35 20.79 -25.92
N ALA A 41 3.68 20.93 -25.96
CA ALA A 41 4.41 21.70 -24.97
C ALA A 41 4.06 23.21 -25.01
N LEU A 42 3.72 23.77 -26.17
CA LEU A 42 3.26 25.15 -26.30
C LEU A 42 1.93 25.40 -25.57
N TYR A 43 1.08 24.38 -25.50
CA TYR A 43 -0.18 24.37 -24.75
C TYR A 43 -0.01 23.89 -23.30
N LYS A 44 1.23 23.76 -22.80
CA LYS A 44 1.56 23.27 -21.46
C LYS A 44 1.04 21.84 -21.16
N VAL A 45 0.72 21.07 -22.21
CA VAL A 45 0.27 19.68 -22.08
C VAL A 45 1.48 18.74 -22.02
N LYS A 46 1.54 17.92 -20.97
CA LYS A 46 2.61 16.92 -20.78
C LYS A 46 2.10 15.54 -21.21
N LEU A 47 2.87 14.81 -22.04
CA LEU A 47 2.55 13.42 -22.42
C LEU A 47 2.26 12.51 -21.21
N SER A 48 2.94 12.74 -20.08
CA SER A 48 2.68 11.97 -18.85
C SER A 48 1.28 12.19 -18.26
N ARG A 49 0.60 13.31 -18.54
CA ARG A 49 -0.79 13.53 -18.12
C ARG A 49 -1.77 12.77 -19.00
N LEU A 50 -1.46 12.62 -20.29
CA LEU A 50 -2.25 11.82 -21.24
C LEU A 50 -2.17 10.31 -20.96
N VAL A 51 -1.06 9.82 -20.40
CA VAL A 51 -0.90 8.38 -20.08
C VAL A 51 -1.62 7.96 -18.80
N ASN A 52 -1.82 8.89 -17.86
CA ASN A 52 -2.20 8.54 -16.48
C ASN A 52 -3.71 8.51 -16.24
N SER A 53 -4.53 8.62 -17.28
CA SER A 53 -5.98 8.63 -17.11
C SER A 53 -6.60 7.28 -17.42
N ASN A 54 -7.32 6.71 -16.46
CA ASN A 54 -8.23 5.60 -16.70
C ASN A 54 -9.49 6.09 -17.43
N GLN A 55 -9.30 6.67 -18.62
CA GLN A 55 -10.37 7.27 -19.41
C GLN A 55 -11.27 6.16 -19.91
N LYS A 56 -12.55 6.20 -19.52
CA LYS A 56 -13.55 5.30 -20.08
C LYS A 56 -13.78 5.66 -21.55
N GLU A 57 -14.15 4.67 -22.35
CA GLU A 57 -14.46 4.84 -23.78
C GLU A 57 -15.44 5.99 -24.05
N ALA A 58 -16.51 6.11 -23.25
CA ALA A 58 -17.47 7.21 -23.35
C ALA A 58 -16.82 8.60 -23.16
N SER A 59 -15.91 8.73 -22.20
CA SER A 59 -15.19 9.98 -21.94
C SER A 59 -14.20 10.30 -23.06
N LYS A 60 -13.53 9.29 -23.61
CA LYS A 60 -12.62 9.42 -24.75
C LYS A 60 -13.36 9.92 -25.99
N ASN A 61 -14.49 9.30 -26.31
CA ASN A 61 -15.35 9.72 -27.43
C ASN A 61 -15.95 11.11 -27.21
N LEU A 62 -16.32 11.48 -25.99
CA LEU A 62 -16.76 12.84 -25.71
C LEU A 62 -15.65 13.88 -25.96
N CYS A 63 -14.41 13.59 -25.54
CA CYS A 63 -13.26 14.47 -25.82
C CYS A 63 -13.02 14.64 -27.33
N LEU A 64 -13.16 13.56 -28.10
CA LEU A 64 -13.06 13.59 -29.56
C LEU A 64 -14.11 14.50 -30.19
N ASN A 65 -15.37 14.40 -29.78
CA ASN A 65 -16.43 15.24 -30.33
C ASN A 65 -16.26 16.72 -29.95
N ILE A 66 -15.76 17.01 -28.74
CA ILE A 66 -15.40 18.39 -28.37
C ILE A 66 -14.26 18.89 -29.26
N ALA A 67 -13.26 18.07 -29.57
CA ALA A 67 -12.18 18.44 -30.48
C ALA A 67 -12.71 18.78 -31.89
N TYR A 68 -13.59 17.95 -32.46
CA TYR A 68 -14.25 18.25 -33.73
C TYR A 68 -15.05 19.55 -33.68
N TYR A 69 -15.83 19.77 -32.62
CA TYR A 69 -16.56 21.01 -32.42
C TYR A 69 -15.62 22.24 -32.43
N ILE A 70 -14.48 22.15 -31.73
CA ILE A 70 -13.50 23.24 -31.71
C ILE A 70 -12.98 23.51 -33.13
N ILE A 71 -12.67 22.47 -33.91
CA ILE A 71 -12.14 22.59 -35.28
C ILE A 71 -13.18 23.18 -36.23
N GLU A 72 -14.44 22.79 -36.09
CA GLU A 72 -15.56 23.26 -36.92
C GLU A 72 -16.02 24.68 -36.56
N SER A 73 -15.63 25.21 -35.41
CA SER A 73 -15.95 26.57 -34.93
C SER A 73 -14.73 27.50 -35.07
N PRO A 74 -14.62 28.31 -36.14
CA PRO A 74 -13.45 29.16 -36.38
C PRO A 74 -13.12 30.07 -35.21
N ASP A 75 -14.13 30.69 -34.59
CA ASP A 75 -13.94 31.59 -33.44
C ASP A 75 -13.35 30.85 -32.22
N THR A 76 -13.87 29.65 -31.93
CA THR A 76 -13.40 28.84 -30.81
C THR A 76 -11.99 28.32 -31.04
N TYR A 77 -11.70 27.88 -32.27
CA TYR A 77 -10.35 27.46 -32.68
C TYR A 77 -9.34 28.60 -32.57
N ASP A 78 -9.70 29.80 -33.04
CA ASP A 78 -8.84 30.98 -32.97
C ASP A 78 -8.51 31.38 -31.52
N LEU A 79 -9.50 31.29 -30.62
CA LEU A 79 -9.29 31.53 -29.19
C LEU A 79 -8.29 30.52 -28.60
N LEU A 80 -8.46 29.23 -28.90
CA LEU A 80 -7.53 28.18 -28.49
C LEU A 80 -6.12 28.47 -29.01
N ARG A 81 -5.97 28.79 -30.29
CA ARG A 81 -4.66 29.02 -30.93
C ARG A 81 -3.94 30.25 -30.38
N LYS A 82 -4.66 31.37 -30.19
CA LYS A 82 -4.09 32.64 -29.71
C LYS A 82 -3.71 32.57 -28.24
N LYS A 83 -4.60 32.03 -27.39
CA LYS A 83 -4.38 31.97 -25.94
C LYS A 83 -3.57 30.74 -25.50
N ARG A 84 -3.50 29.71 -26.34
CA ARG A 84 -2.92 28.38 -26.02
C ARG A 84 -3.56 27.73 -24.80
N GLU A 85 -4.84 28.02 -24.60
CA GLU A 85 -5.65 27.55 -23.47
C GLU A 85 -7.05 27.20 -23.99
N LEU A 86 -7.68 26.19 -23.39
CA LEU A 86 -9.01 25.79 -23.81
C LEU A 86 -10.03 26.92 -23.54
N PRO A 87 -10.86 27.30 -24.53
CA PRO A 87 -11.95 28.23 -24.33
C PRO A 87 -13.13 27.54 -23.62
N ILE A 88 -12.93 27.19 -22.33
CA ILE A 88 -13.85 26.37 -21.53
C ILE A 88 -15.27 26.93 -21.55
N SER A 89 -15.43 28.25 -21.39
CA SER A 89 -16.75 28.87 -21.36
C SER A 89 -17.52 28.68 -22.67
N ASN A 90 -16.84 28.82 -23.81
CA ASN A 90 -17.44 28.63 -25.13
C ASN A 90 -17.83 27.17 -25.32
N ILE A 91 -16.89 26.25 -25.01
CA ILE A 91 -17.13 24.81 -25.11
C ILE A 91 -18.35 24.41 -24.27
N CYS A 92 -18.41 24.81 -23.00
CA CYS A 92 -19.52 24.43 -22.12
C CYS A 92 -20.86 24.98 -22.60
N ARG A 93 -20.88 26.22 -23.08
CA ARG A 93 -22.11 26.87 -23.56
C ARG A 93 -22.67 26.20 -24.81
N GLU A 94 -21.80 25.91 -25.77
CA GLU A 94 -22.21 25.43 -27.10
C GLU A 94 -22.36 23.90 -27.17
N THR A 95 -21.60 23.15 -26.35
CA THR A 95 -21.67 21.68 -26.32
C THR A 95 -22.55 21.13 -25.21
N GLY A 96 -22.94 21.94 -24.22
CA GLY A 96 -23.67 21.51 -23.02
C GLY A 96 -22.85 20.65 -22.05
N VAL A 97 -21.57 20.39 -22.34
CA VAL A 97 -20.70 19.57 -21.49
C VAL A 97 -20.33 20.33 -20.21
N SER A 98 -20.31 19.63 -19.08
CA SER A 98 -20.00 20.25 -17.79
C SER A 98 -18.58 20.81 -17.75
N ARG A 99 -18.42 21.98 -17.12
CA ARG A 99 -17.11 22.62 -16.89
C ARG A 99 -16.11 21.66 -16.25
N THR A 100 -16.55 20.91 -15.23
CA THR A 100 -15.72 19.92 -14.54
C THR A 100 -15.16 18.85 -15.49
N PHE A 101 -15.95 18.40 -16.48
CA PHE A 101 -15.47 17.43 -17.47
C PHE A 101 -14.42 18.07 -18.39
N VAL A 102 -14.69 19.26 -18.93
CA VAL A 102 -13.77 19.96 -19.84
C VAL A 102 -12.44 20.29 -19.15
N GLU A 103 -12.47 20.69 -17.88
CA GLU A 103 -11.27 20.94 -17.07
C GLU A 103 -10.49 19.66 -16.79
N LEU A 104 -11.19 18.59 -16.37
CA LEU A 104 -10.56 17.30 -16.05
C LEU A 104 -9.88 16.67 -17.27
N TRP A 105 -10.50 16.78 -18.45
CA TRP A 105 -10.06 16.15 -19.69
C TRP A 105 -9.41 17.10 -20.69
N GLY A 106 -9.11 18.33 -20.27
CA GLY A 106 -8.64 19.38 -21.18
C GLY A 106 -7.38 19.02 -21.96
N ASP A 107 -6.43 18.34 -21.33
CA ASP A 107 -5.21 17.87 -22.00
C ASP A 107 -5.51 16.95 -23.20
N PHE A 108 -6.53 16.09 -23.10
CA PHE A 108 -6.97 15.21 -24.18
C PHE A 108 -7.66 15.97 -25.29
N ILE A 109 -8.56 16.89 -24.93
CA ILE A 109 -9.28 17.73 -25.89
C ILE A 109 -8.26 18.53 -26.72
N ILE A 110 -7.26 19.13 -26.08
CA ILE A 110 -6.16 19.83 -26.76
C ILE A 110 -5.41 18.84 -27.66
N ALA A 111 -4.97 17.70 -27.14
CA ALA A 111 -4.18 16.73 -27.91
C ALA A 111 -4.92 16.26 -29.18
N TYR A 112 -6.20 15.91 -29.07
CA TYR A 112 -7.01 15.52 -30.23
C TYR A 112 -7.23 16.69 -31.19
N THR A 113 -7.49 17.89 -30.69
CA THR A 113 -7.65 19.09 -31.53
C THR A 113 -6.38 19.35 -32.36
N LEU A 114 -5.20 19.27 -31.75
CA LEU A 114 -3.93 19.48 -32.45
C LEU A 114 -3.67 18.40 -33.50
N ILE A 115 -3.91 17.13 -33.17
CA ILE A 115 -3.75 16.03 -34.13
C ILE A 115 -4.66 16.23 -35.34
N LEU A 116 -5.93 16.55 -35.12
CA LEU A 116 -6.95 16.60 -36.17
C LEU A 116 -6.92 17.89 -37.00
N ALA A 117 -6.52 19.03 -36.40
CA ALA A 117 -6.52 20.31 -37.09
C ALA A 117 -5.27 20.56 -37.95
N ASN A 118 -4.14 19.95 -37.61
CA ASN A 118 -2.86 20.27 -38.24
C ASN A 118 -2.60 19.35 -39.46
N PRO A 119 -2.57 19.87 -40.69
CA PRO A 119 -2.40 19.05 -41.91
C PRO A 119 -1.01 18.39 -41.99
N ASN A 120 -0.03 18.83 -41.19
CA ASN A 120 1.29 18.21 -41.13
C ASN A 120 1.32 16.89 -40.34
N TYR A 121 0.19 16.45 -39.79
CA TYR A 121 0.08 15.22 -38.99
C TYR A 121 -0.69 14.12 -39.73
N ARG A 122 -0.61 14.08 -41.06
CA ARG A 122 -1.37 13.16 -41.90
C ARG A 122 -1.15 11.70 -41.50
N PHE A 123 0.09 11.25 -41.28
CA PHE A 123 0.34 9.86 -40.91
C PHE A 123 -0.19 9.51 -39.52
N ILE A 124 -0.19 10.45 -38.57
CA ILE A 124 -0.84 10.28 -37.26
C ILE A 124 -2.37 10.23 -37.42
N GLN A 125 -2.96 11.15 -38.19
CA GLN A 125 -4.40 11.22 -38.43
C GLN A 125 -4.93 9.95 -39.08
N GLU A 126 -4.24 9.44 -40.11
CA GLU A 126 -4.65 8.22 -40.79
C GLU A 126 -4.52 6.99 -39.89
N TYR A 127 -3.55 7.00 -38.96
CA TYR A 127 -3.31 5.92 -37.99
C TYR A 127 -4.47 5.77 -37.01
N ILE A 128 -5.04 6.90 -36.58
CA ILE A 128 -6.20 6.92 -35.71
C ILE A 128 -7.44 6.50 -36.50
N ASN A 129 -8.30 5.72 -35.84
CA ASN A 129 -9.55 5.23 -36.40
C ASN A 129 -10.72 5.95 -35.78
N ILE A 130 -11.36 6.80 -36.58
CA ILE A 130 -12.56 7.52 -36.20
C ILE A 130 -13.68 7.12 -37.15
N VAL A 131 -14.83 6.77 -36.59
CA VAL A 131 -16.04 6.39 -37.34
C VAL A 131 -17.23 7.19 -36.85
N GLU A 132 -18.22 7.39 -37.72
CA GLU A 132 -19.48 7.99 -37.33
C GLU A 132 -20.41 6.96 -36.66
N TYR A 133 -21.20 7.36 -35.67
CA TYR A 133 -22.13 6.48 -34.95
C TYR A 133 -23.21 5.88 -35.86
N ASP A 134 -23.62 6.59 -36.91
CA ASP A 134 -24.73 6.18 -37.79
C ASP A 134 -24.35 5.04 -38.77
N LYS A 135 -23.09 4.60 -38.81
CA LYS A 135 -22.66 3.43 -39.61
C LYS A 135 -22.98 2.12 -38.87
N GLN A 136 -24.17 1.59 -39.15
CA GLN A 136 -24.65 0.27 -38.68
C GLN A 136 -23.67 -0.83 -39.12
N GLY A 137 -23.31 -1.75 -38.20
CA GLY A 137 -22.53 -2.96 -38.50
C GLY A 137 -21.07 -3.00 -38.02
N ILE A 138 -20.56 -1.94 -37.38
CA ILE A 138 -19.18 -1.91 -36.86
C ILE A 138 -19.14 -2.49 -35.43
N VAL A 139 -18.92 -3.81 -35.33
CA VAL A 139 -18.65 -4.54 -34.08
C VAL A 139 -17.25 -4.17 -33.58
N GLN A 140 -17.14 -3.74 -32.31
CA GLN A 140 -15.82 -3.54 -31.69
C GLN A 140 -15.16 -4.90 -31.50
N ALA A 141 -13.96 -5.09 -32.03
CA ALA A 141 -13.18 -6.27 -31.71
C ALA A 141 -12.77 -6.19 -30.23
N GLU A 142 -13.20 -7.16 -29.41
CA GLU A 142 -12.64 -7.37 -28.09
C GLU A 142 -11.23 -7.96 -28.27
N GLY A 143 -10.24 -7.07 -28.44
CA GLY A 143 -8.84 -7.46 -28.41
C GLY A 143 -8.44 -7.94 -27.00
N ASP A 144 -7.48 -8.86 -26.95
CA ASP A 144 -6.85 -9.30 -25.70
C ASP A 144 -6.32 -8.10 -24.92
N LYS A 145 -6.95 -7.76 -23.79
CA LYS A 145 -6.69 -6.56 -22.95
C LYS A 145 -5.25 -6.41 -22.43
N LYS A 146 -4.33 -7.33 -22.73
CA LYS A 146 -2.98 -7.37 -22.18
C LYS A 146 -1.94 -6.69 -23.06
N LEU A 147 -2.08 -6.78 -24.39
CA LEU A 147 -1.14 -6.20 -25.35
C LEU A 147 -1.75 -4.96 -25.99
N HIS A 148 -1.01 -3.86 -25.94
CA HIS A 148 -1.39 -2.62 -26.58
C HIS A 148 -0.43 -2.34 -27.73
N LYS A 149 -1.00 -2.04 -28.91
CA LYS A 149 -0.26 -1.70 -30.13
C LYS A 149 -0.46 -0.22 -30.46
N GLY A 150 0.63 0.49 -30.76
CA GLY A 150 0.57 1.93 -31.01
C GLY A 150 1.85 2.51 -31.63
N ILE A 151 1.75 3.74 -32.13
CA ILE A 151 2.91 4.52 -32.61
C ILE A 151 3.66 5.11 -31.41
N ILE A 152 4.99 4.99 -31.41
CA ILE A 152 5.85 5.48 -30.33
C ILE A 152 5.88 7.00 -30.35
N LEU A 153 5.35 7.61 -29.28
CA LEU A 153 5.43 9.05 -29.03
C LEU A 153 6.68 9.42 -28.24
N ARG A 154 7.09 8.59 -27.28
CA ARG A 154 8.26 8.89 -26.46
C ARG A 154 8.94 7.63 -26.01
N LYS A 155 10.27 7.60 -26.17
CA LYS A 155 11.15 6.58 -25.60
C LYS A 155 11.52 6.94 -24.15
N GLU A 156 11.43 5.96 -23.26
CA GLU A 156 12.05 5.98 -21.94
C GLU A 156 12.99 4.76 -21.79
N ARG A 157 13.65 4.60 -20.62
CA ARG A 157 14.69 3.57 -20.44
C ARG A 157 14.20 2.13 -20.58
N LYS A 158 13.03 1.80 -20.02
CA LYS A 158 12.43 0.45 -20.03
C LYS A 158 10.97 0.44 -20.51
N ASN A 159 10.49 1.61 -20.92
CA ASN A 159 9.10 1.83 -21.29
C ASN A 159 9.05 2.81 -22.46
N SER A 160 7.92 2.85 -23.15
CA SER A 160 7.62 3.87 -24.14
C SER A 160 6.18 4.29 -24.02
N ILE A 161 5.90 5.54 -24.40
CA ILE A 161 4.54 6.05 -24.52
C ILE A 161 4.13 5.87 -25.97
N ILE A 162 2.99 5.22 -26.19
CA ILE A 162 2.39 4.98 -27.50
C ILE A 162 1.05 5.73 -27.64
N LEU A 163 0.69 6.06 -28.88
CA LEU A 163 -0.68 6.38 -29.28
C LEU A 163 -1.25 5.20 -30.04
N THR A 164 -2.34 4.64 -29.55
CA THR A 164 -3.05 3.51 -30.17
C THR A 164 -4.01 4.00 -31.26
N CYS A 165 -4.44 3.09 -32.15
CA CYS A 165 -5.36 3.44 -33.24
C CYS A 165 -6.74 3.91 -32.73
N ASP A 166 -7.13 3.50 -31.52
CA ASP A 166 -8.36 3.94 -30.85
C ASP A 166 -8.19 5.26 -30.06
N GLY A 167 -7.10 6.00 -30.30
CA GLY A 167 -6.87 7.32 -29.73
C GLY A 167 -6.38 7.33 -28.27
N SER A 168 -6.03 6.18 -27.71
CA SER A 168 -5.55 6.07 -26.33
C SER A 168 -4.05 6.34 -26.23
N PHE A 169 -3.64 7.01 -25.15
CA PHE A 169 -2.22 7.23 -24.83
C PHE A 169 -1.80 6.25 -23.75
N ILE A 170 -0.95 5.29 -24.08
CA ILE A 170 -0.64 4.17 -23.18
C ILE A 170 0.86 4.09 -22.98
N LYS A 171 1.29 3.75 -21.76
CA LYS A 171 2.68 3.41 -21.48
C LYS A 171 2.86 1.92 -21.56
N ILE A 172 3.73 1.46 -22.46
CA ILE A 172 4.05 0.05 -22.62
C ILE A 172 5.49 -0.23 -22.17
N LYS A 173 5.76 -1.47 -21.73
CA LYS A 173 7.12 -1.93 -21.49
C LYS A 173 7.83 -2.13 -22.82
N THR A 174 9.07 -1.66 -22.92
CA THR A 174 9.87 -1.76 -24.15
C THR A 174 11.30 -2.08 -23.78
N ASN A 175 11.79 -3.25 -24.21
CA ASN A 175 13.14 -3.73 -23.91
C ASN A 175 14.14 -3.44 -25.04
N GLU A 176 13.64 -2.97 -26.19
CA GLU A 176 14.41 -2.77 -27.42
C GLU A 176 14.64 -1.29 -27.74
N SER A 177 15.61 -1.02 -28.62
CA SER A 177 15.82 0.31 -29.19
C SER A 177 14.68 0.69 -30.13
N VAL A 178 13.76 1.51 -29.65
CA VAL A 178 12.66 2.07 -30.46
C VAL A 178 12.95 3.45 -31.00
N LYS A 179 12.33 3.79 -32.13
CA LYS A 179 12.34 5.13 -32.76
C LYS A 179 10.98 5.82 -32.63
N LEU A 180 10.97 7.15 -32.70
CA LEU A 180 9.71 7.91 -32.73
C LEU A 180 8.94 7.59 -34.02
N GLY A 181 7.63 7.46 -33.90
CA GLY A 181 6.74 7.12 -35.01
C GLY A 181 6.68 5.63 -35.35
N GLU A 182 7.64 4.81 -34.93
CA GLU A 182 7.61 3.36 -35.10
C GLU A 182 6.37 2.74 -34.44
N GLU A 183 5.72 1.77 -35.07
CA GLU A 183 4.63 1.02 -34.46
C GLU A 183 5.19 -0.15 -33.64
N LYS A 184 4.83 -0.23 -32.36
CA LYS A 184 5.26 -1.29 -31.45
C LYS A 184 4.09 -1.79 -30.61
N GLU A 185 4.23 -3.02 -30.15
CA GLU A 185 3.28 -3.69 -29.29
C GLU A 185 3.94 -4.07 -27.96
N GLY A 186 3.20 -3.96 -26.86
CA GLY A 186 3.72 -4.35 -25.56
C GLY A 186 2.70 -4.33 -24.44
N ASN A 187 3.08 -4.90 -23.31
CA ASN A 187 2.26 -4.91 -22.10
C ASN A 187 2.23 -3.53 -21.44
N GLU A 188 1.08 -3.14 -20.91
CA GLU A 188 0.91 -1.89 -20.16
C GLU A 188 1.83 -1.84 -18.92
N SER A 189 2.49 -0.69 -18.75
CA SER A 189 3.36 -0.39 -17.61
C SER A 189 2.56 0.33 -16.53
N LYS A 190 2.18 -0.40 -15.47
CA LYS A 190 1.43 0.18 -14.34
C LYS A 190 2.35 1.00 -13.44
N SER A 191 2.01 2.28 -13.25
CA SER A 191 2.61 3.16 -12.24
C SER A 191 1.98 2.96 -10.84
N LEU A 192 2.70 3.35 -9.78
CA LEU A 192 2.21 3.40 -8.38
C LEU A 192 0.88 4.17 -8.24
N LYS A 193 0.61 5.14 -9.13
CA LYS A 193 -0.64 5.90 -9.14
C LYS A 193 -1.89 5.02 -9.31
N HIS A 194 -1.79 3.87 -9.99
CA HIS A 194 -2.93 2.94 -10.12
C HIS A 194 -3.31 2.31 -8.78
N TYR A 195 -2.38 2.25 -7.82
CA TYR A 195 -2.58 1.60 -6.52
C TYR A 195 -2.90 2.58 -5.39
N ARG A 196 -3.10 3.88 -5.69
CA ARG A 196 -3.37 4.94 -4.69
C ARG A 196 -4.45 4.55 -3.68
N LYS A 197 -5.56 3.95 -4.14
CA LYS A 197 -6.70 3.60 -3.28
C LYS A 197 -6.37 2.41 -2.38
N GLN A 198 -5.72 1.37 -2.93
CA GLN A 198 -5.30 0.20 -2.16
C GLN A 198 -4.27 0.60 -1.09
N ILE A 199 -3.31 1.46 -1.43
CA ILE A 199 -2.30 1.96 -0.49
C ILE A 199 -2.96 2.72 0.66
N ALA A 200 -3.94 3.59 0.38
CA ALA A 200 -4.66 4.32 1.42
C ALA A 200 -5.39 3.38 2.40
N ILE A 201 -6.05 2.33 1.89
CA ILE A 201 -6.76 1.34 2.73
C ILE A 201 -5.77 0.59 3.64
N ILE A 202 -4.64 0.14 3.09
CA ILE A 202 -3.60 -0.57 3.86
C ILE A 202 -3.06 0.30 4.99
N LEU A 203 -2.80 1.58 4.72
CA LEU A 203 -2.32 2.53 5.74
C LEU A 203 -3.32 2.71 6.88
N THR A 204 -4.62 2.83 6.57
CA THR A 204 -5.66 2.94 7.59
C THR A 204 -5.71 1.69 8.48
N ILE A 205 -5.56 0.49 7.90
CA ILE A 205 -5.53 -0.77 8.65
C ILE A 205 -4.30 -0.82 9.58
N ILE A 206 -3.13 -0.41 9.09
CA ILE A 206 -1.90 -0.37 9.90
C ILE A 206 -2.08 0.55 11.10
N ILE A 207 -2.62 1.76 10.90
CA ILE A 207 -2.86 2.73 11.99
C ILE A 207 -3.82 2.15 13.04
N ALA A 208 -4.90 1.49 12.61
CA ALA A 208 -5.85 0.86 13.52
C ALA A 208 -5.20 -0.29 14.32
N LEU A 209 -4.43 -1.16 13.66
CA LEU A 209 -3.70 -2.25 14.33
C LEU A 209 -2.66 -1.73 15.32
N SER A 210 -1.91 -0.69 14.96
CA SER A 210 -0.97 -0.02 15.88
C SER A 210 -1.67 0.56 17.11
N GLY A 211 -2.86 1.15 16.95
CA GLY A 211 -3.67 1.64 18.07
C GLY A 211 -4.09 0.51 19.03
N VAL A 212 -4.53 -0.63 18.50
CA VAL A 212 -4.89 -1.80 19.30
C VAL A 212 -3.66 -2.36 20.04
N LEU A 213 -2.53 -2.48 19.36
CA LEU A 213 -1.27 -2.94 19.97
C LEU A 213 -0.83 -1.99 21.08
N TYR A 214 -0.88 -0.67 20.85
CA TYR A 214 -0.54 0.35 21.84
C TYR A 214 -1.45 0.27 23.07
N TYR A 215 -2.76 0.11 22.87
CA TYR A 215 -3.71 -0.08 23.98
C TYR A 215 -3.39 -1.35 24.78
N LYS A 216 -3.17 -2.49 24.11
CA LYS A 216 -2.82 -3.75 24.78
C LYS A 216 -1.48 -3.68 25.52
N TYR A 217 -0.52 -2.92 24.99
CA TYR A 217 0.80 -2.78 25.58
C TYR A 217 0.77 -1.97 26.88
N ASN A 218 -0.03 -0.90 26.96
CA ASN A 218 -0.10 -0.06 28.17
C ASN A 218 -1.09 -0.59 29.22
N LYS A 219 -1.95 -1.56 28.85
CA LYS A 219 -2.89 -2.16 29.79
C LYS A 219 -2.19 -3.15 30.72
N ILE A 220 -2.24 -2.88 32.02
CA ILE A 220 -1.77 -3.79 33.06
C ILE A 220 -2.70 -5.01 33.12
N THR A 221 -2.13 -6.21 33.16
CA THR A 221 -2.85 -7.49 33.26
C THR A 221 -2.53 -8.26 34.53
N SER A 222 -1.30 -8.17 35.03
CA SER A 222 -0.87 -8.88 36.23
C SER A 222 0.00 -7.98 37.10
N ILE A 223 -0.10 -8.16 38.40
CA ILE A 223 0.73 -7.48 39.39
C ILE A 223 1.52 -8.52 40.14
N ILE A 224 2.84 -8.36 40.17
CA ILE A 224 3.76 -9.24 40.87
C ILE A 224 4.30 -8.49 42.08
N ILE A 225 4.18 -9.12 43.24
CA ILE A 225 4.65 -8.59 44.51
C ILE A 225 5.76 -9.52 44.99
N ILE A 226 6.95 -8.97 45.18
CA ILE A 226 8.13 -9.69 45.63
C ILE A 226 8.40 -9.24 47.06
N ASN A 227 8.27 -10.18 48.00
CA ASN A 227 8.54 -9.94 49.41
C ASN A 227 10.00 -10.26 49.72
N THR A 228 10.83 -9.21 49.72
CA THR A 228 12.18 -9.23 50.29
C THR A 228 12.16 -8.50 51.65
N THR A 229 13.29 -8.04 52.16
CA THR A 229 13.34 -7.03 53.24
C THR A 229 12.63 -5.71 52.85
N SER A 230 12.41 -5.48 51.56
CA SER A 230 11.58 -4.42 51.00
C SER A 230 10.51 -5.00 50.08
N LEU A 231 9.32 -4.40 50.09
CA LEU A 231 8.22 -4.80 49.21
C LEU A 231 8.49 -4.25 47.81
N ILE A 232 8.53 -5.11 46.80
CA ILE A 232 8.71 -4.67 45.41
C ILE A 232 7.47 -5.06 44.61
N LYS A 233 6.88 -4.09 43.91
CA LYS A 233 5.72 -4.25 43.03
C LYS A 233 6.15 -4.10 41.57
N VAL A 234 5.78 -5.05 40.74
CA VAL A 234 6.03 -5.03 39.29
C VAL A 234 4.69 -5.25 38.57
N GLU A 235 4.32 -4.33 37.70
CA GLU A 235 3.10 -4.39 36.91
C GLU A 235 3.46 -4.75 35.46
N ILE A 236 2.83 -5.80 34.94
CA ILE A 236 3.09 -6.30 33.58
C ILE A 236 1.84 -6.25 32.71
N ASN A 237 2.07 -6.16 31.39
CA ASN A 237 1.01 -6.23 30.37
C ASN A 237 0.83 -7.65 29.82
N SER A 238 -0.12 -7.80 28.90
CA SER A 238 -0.44 -9.09 28.25
C SER A 238 0.69 -9.70 27.41
N PHE A 239 1.79 -8.96 27.21
CA PHE A 239 2.99 -9.41 26.50
C PHE A 239 4.12 -9.79 27.47
N ASN A 240 3.84 -9.89 28.77
CA ASN A 240 4.82 -10.09 29.83
C ASN A 240 5.92 -9.02 29.86
N LYS A 241 5.61 -7.79 29.41
CA LYS A 241 6.52 -6.64 29.56
C LYS A 241 6.17 -5.86 30.80
N VAL A 242 7.19 -5.42 31.53
CA VAL A 242 7.04 -4.53 32.68
C VAL A 242 6.59 -3.15 32.20
N VAL A 243 5.40 -2.75 32.60
CA VAL A 243 4.83 -1.43 32.33
C VAL A 243 5.26 -0.43 33.40
N TYR A 244 5.31 -0.89 34.65
CA TYR A 244 5.64 -0.05 35.80
C TYR A 244 6.24 -0.89 36.93
N SER A 245 7.17 -0.30 37.69
CA SER A 245 7.73 -0.89 38.89
C SER A 245 7.74 0.13 40.04
N TYR A 246 7.55 -0.34 41.28
CA TYR A 246 7.46 0.52 42.45
C TYR A 246 7.85 -0.20 43.74
N SER A 247 8.46 0.52 44.67
CA SER A 247 8.64 0.08 46.05
C SER A 247 8.33 1.23 47.02
N PRO A 248 7.67 0.98 48.15
CA PRO A 248 7.41 2.01 49.15
C PRO A 248 8.63 2.32 50.03
N THR A 249 9.73 1.59 49.92
CA THR A 249 10.94 1.80 50.72
C THR A 249 12.05 2.42 49.88
N GLU A 250 12.89 3.26 50.49
CA GLU A 250 14.05 3.88 49.84
C GLU A 250 14.99 2.82 49.26
N LYS A 251 15.35 1.80 50.06
CA LYS A 251 16.19 0.67 49.61
C LYS A 251 15.60 -0.10 48.43
N GLY A 252 14.28 -0.25 48.39
CA GLY A 252 13.61 -0.93 47.29
C GLY A 252 13.53 -0.07 46.03
N SER A 253 13.36 1.24 46.18
CA SER A 253 13.43 2.21 45.09
C SER A 253 14.83 2.22 44.47
N ASP A 254 15.88 2.33 45.29
CA ASP A 254 17.28 2.30 44.84
C ASP A 254 17.60 1.02 44.07
N LEU A 255 17.03 -0.12 44.51
CA LEU A 255 17.18 -1.39 43.81
C LEU A 255 16.52 -1.37 42.44
N LEU A 256 15.30 -0.83 42.32
CA LEU A 256 14.59 -0.74 41.04
C LEU A 256 15.27 0.22 40.07
N ASP A 257 15.76 1.36 40.54
CA ASP A 257 16.49 2.35 39.74
C ASP A 257 17.80 1.78 39.17
N GLU A 258 18.47 0.89 39.92
CA GLU A 258 19.63 0.14 39.45
C GLU A 258 19.25 -0.98 38.48
N ALA A 259 18.13 -1.68 38.75
CA ALA A 259 17.67 -2.80 37.94
C ALA A 259 17.17 -2.40 36.54
N LYS A 260 16.58 -1.20 36.41
CA LYS A 260 16.03 -0.63 35.15
C LYS A 260 15.17 -1.65 34.39
N VAL A 261 14.07 -2.03 35.01
CA VAL A 261 13.22 -3.15 34.56
C VAL A 261 12.05 -2.71 33.69
N GLU A 262 11.78 -1.41 33.55
CA GLU A 262 10.72 -0.91 32.67
C GLU A 262 10.96 -1.34 31.22
N ASN A 263 9.89 -1.79 30.54
CA ASN A 263 9.92 -2.29 29.16
C ASN A 263 10.81 -3.53 28.94
N THR A 264 11.28 -4.19 30.00
CA THR A 264 11.96 -5.49 29.87
C THR A 264 10.97 -6.64 29.94
N ASP A 265 11.42 -7.83 29.52
CA ASP A 265 10.66 -9.05 29.74
C ASP A 265 10.51 -9.36 31.23
N LEU A 266 9.44 -10.07 31.59
CA LEU A 266 9.16 -10.48 32.96
C LEU A 266 10.31 -11.32 33.52
N ASP A 267 10.79 -12.30 32.75
CA ASP A 267 11.84 -13.21 33.21
C ASP A 267 13.12 -12.42 33.49
N ASP A 268 13.53 -11.58 32.54
CA ASP A 268 14.70 -10.71 32.68
C ASP A 268 14.57 -9.76 33.88
N ALA A 269 13.38 -9.19 34.08
CA ALA A 269 13.10 -8.26 35.17
C ALA A 269 13.22 -8.94 36.53
N LEU A 270 12.55 -10.09 36.71
CA LEU A 270 12.56 -10.83 37.97
C LEU A 270 13.97 -11.31 38.30
N LYS A 271 14.67 -11.89 37.34
CA LYS A 271 16.07 -12.32 37.50
C LYS A 271 16.97 -11.16 37.96
N LYS A 272 16.87 -9.99 37.33
CA LYS A 272 17.65 -8.80 37.74
C LYS A 272 17.31 -8.32 39.15
N ILE A 273 16.03 -8.20 39.46
CA ILE A 273 15.56 -7.76 40.79
C ILE A 273 16.07 -8.71 41.86
N LEU A 274 15.92 -10.02 41.66
CA LEU A 274 16.31 -11.04 42.63
C LEU A 274 17.83 -11.16 42.75
N ALA A 275 18.57 -10.99 41.65
CA ALA A 275 20.03 -10.97 41.69
C ALA A 275 20.58 -9.78 42.50
N LEU A 276 20.06 -8.58 42.26
CA LEU A 276 20.43 -7.39 43.04
C LEU A 276 20.00 -7.51 44.51
N ALA A 277 18.81 -8.07 44.77
CA ALA A 277 18.35 -8.33 46.13
C ALA A 277 19.26 -9.32 46.86
N TYR A 278 19.75 -10.36 46.17
CA TYR A 278 20.71 -11.32 46.71
C TYR A 278 22.07 -10.66 47.02
N GLU A 279 22.63 -9.90 46.08
CA GLU A 279 23.92 -9.21 46.24
C GLU A 279 23.90 -8.19 47.38
N LYS A 280 22.78 -7.45 47.52
CA LYS A 280 22.58 -6.46 48.59
C LYS A 280 22.11 -7.06 49.92
N LYS A 281 22.06 -8.41 50.04
CA LYS A 281 21.61 -9.14 51.24
C LYS A 281 20.21 -8.73 51.70
N MET A 282 19.31 -8.48 50.76
CA MET A 282 17.93 -8.09 51.01
C MET A 282 16.97 -9.28 51.15
N LEU A 283 17.45 -10.53 51.04
CA LEU A 283 16.67 -11.74 51.24
C LEU A 283 16.73 -12.21 52.71
N VAL A 284 15.58 -12.53 53.30
CA VAL A 284 15.50 -13.03 54.68
C VAL A 284 15.72 -14.54 54.66
N ASN A 285 16.71 -15.04 55.42
CA ASN A 285 17.05 -16.47 55.47
C ASN A 285 17.29 -17.14 54.10
N ASN A 286 17.80 -16.37 53.13
CA ASN A 286 17.94 -16.81 51.74
C ASN A 286 16.63 -17.34 51.12
N SER A 287 15.50 -16.77 51.53
CA SER A 287 14.17 -17.10 51.04
C SER A 287 13.46 -15.88 50.46
N VAL A 288 12.59 -16.11 49.49
CA VAL A 288 11.75 -15.08 48.88
C VAL A 288 10.35 -15.61 48.58
N THR A 289 9.34 -14.76 48.78
CA THR A 289 7.96 -15.09 48.41
C THR A 289 7.49 -14.13 47.33
N ILE A 290 6.94 -14.68 46.26
CA ILE A 290 6.43 -13.94 45.12
C ILE A 290 4.93 -14.17 45.01
N PHE A 291 4.13 -13.12 44.96
CA PHE A 291 2.69 -13.18 44.76
C PHE A 291 2.33 -12.59 43.40
N VAL A 292 1.59 -13.34 42.59
CA VAL A 292 1.01 -12.88 41.33
C VAL A 292 -0.48 -12.69 41.53
N ASN A 293 -0.94 -11.47 41.28
CA ASN A 293 -2.31 -11.04 41.42
C ASN A 293 -2.93 -10.68 40.06
N GLN A 294 -4.27 -10.65 40.03
CA GLN A 294 -5.10 -10.42 38.84
C GLN A 294 -5.10 -11.60 37.87
N GLN A 295 -4.28 -11.57 36.82
CA GLN A 295 -4.18 -12.65 35.84
C GLN A 295 -2.96 -13.53 36.12
N ALA A 296 -3.15 -14.85 36.07
CA ALA A 296 -2.07 -15.80 36.27
C ALA A 296 -1.01 -15.69 35.16
N ILE A 297 0.26 -15.85 35.53
CA ILE A 297 1.38 -15.92 34.59
C ILE A 297 1.69 -17.39 34.23
N SER A 298 2.28 -17.62 33.06
CA SER A 298 2.81 -18.94 32.72
C SER A 298 4.14 -19.18 33.43
N TYR A 299 4.36 -20.36 34.01
CA TYR A 299 5.68 -20.71 34.55
C TYR A 299 6.77 -20.72 33.47
N ASP A 300 6.41 -20.98 32.21
CA ASP A 300 7.34 -20.86 31.08
C ASP A 300 7.88 -19.44 30.89
N SER A 301 7.21 -18.42 31.42
CA SER A 301 7.61 -17.01 31.31
C SER A 301 8.62 -16.56 32.36
N ILE A 302 9.07 -17.45 33.24
CA ILE A 302 10.04 -17.17 34.32
C ILE A 302 11.15 -18.23 34.43
N LYS A 303 11.41 -18.97 33.36
CA LYS A 303 12.34 -20.12 33.33
C LYS A 303 13.77 -19.75 33.73
N GLU A 304 14.28 -18.63 33.24
CA GLU A 304 15.64 -18.21 33.56
C GLU A 304 15.77 -17.75 35.01
N THR A 305 14.73 -17.10 35.53
CA THR A 305 14.62 -16.72 36.93
C THR A 305 14.63 -17.94 37.83
N GLU A 306 13.81 -18.95 37.53
CA GLU A 306 13.78 -20.21 38.29
C GLU A 306 15.14 -20.90 38.29
N LYS A 307 15.79 -20.99 37.12
CA LYS A 307 17.14 -21.56 37.01
C LYS A 307 18.14 -20.81 37.89
N TYR A 308 18.12 -19.48 37.89
CA TYR A 308 18.98 -18.66 38.74
C TYR A 308 18.75 -18.93 40.23
N LEU A 309 17.49 -19.04 40.66
CA LEU A 309 17.11 -19.30 42.06
C LEU A 309 17.61 -20.68 42.52
N ILE A 310 17.50 -21.69 41.67
CA ILE A 310 18.00 -23.05 41.91
C ILE A 310 19.54 -23.06 42.04
N GLU A 311 20.24 -22.35 41.14
CA GLU A 311 21.71 -22.24 41.15
C GLU A 311 22.23 -21.56 42.42
N LYS A 312 21.54 -20.52 42.90
CA LYS A 312 21.87 -19.78 44.13
C LYS A 312 21.29 -20.39 45.41
N ASN A 313 20.55 -21.49 45.29
CA ASN A 313 19.93 -22.21 46.41
C ASN A 313 19.03 -21.31 47.27
N ILE A 314 18.25 -20.44 46.61
CA ILE A 314 17.31 -19.51 47.24
C ILE A 314 15.95 -20.20 47.37
N ASP A 315 15.44 -20.37 48.60
CA ASP A 315 14.13 -20.99 48.84
C ASP A 315 13.02 -20.05 48.37
N THR A 316 12.29 -20.45 47.32
CA THR A 316 11.32 -19.57 46.68
C THR A 316 9.94 -20.20 46.61
N SER A 317 8.94 -19.48 47.12
CA SER A 317 7.53 -19.82 46.97
C SER A 317 6.85 -18.77 46.09
N ILE A 318 6.21 -19.22 45.01
CA ILE A 318 5.46 -18.40 44.06
C ILE A 318 3.98 -18.74 44.23
N ASN A 319 3.19 -17.78 44.68
CA ASN A 319 1.73 -17.88 44.70
C ASN A 319 1.17 -17.23 43.43
N ASN A 320 0.73 -18.05 42.48
CA ASN A 320 0.18 -17.63 41.21
C ASN A 320 -1.35 -17.63 41.25
N VAL A 321 -1.96 -16.52 41.67
CA VAL A 321 -3.42 -16.37 41.79
C VAL A 321 -4.06 -17.50 42.62
N GLY A 322 -3.45 -17.82 43.77
CA GLY A 322 -3.92 -18.85 44.69
C GLY A 322 -3.27 -20.22 44.52
N TYR A 323 -2.53 -20.46 43.44
CA TYR A 323 -1.78 -21.71 43.23
C TYR A 323 -0.33 -21.55 43.69
N GLU A 324 0.08 -22.32 44.70
CA GLU A 324 1.46 -22.29 45.19
C GLU A 324 2.38 -23.19 44.36
N HIS A 325 3.52 -22.65 43.93
CA HIS A 325 4.61 -23.36 43.29
C HIS A 325 5.91 -23.11 44.08
N LYS A 326 6.58 -24.18 44.50
CA LYS A 326 7.85 -24.10 45.22
C LYS A 326 8.99 -24.41 44.26
N VAL A 327 9.90 -23.46 44.09
CA VAL A 327 11.10 -23.63 43.27
C VAL A 327 12.12 -24.40 44.12
N ARG A 328 12.41 -25.65 43.75
CA ARG A 328 13.37 -26.51 44.46
C ARG A 328 14.33 -27.14 43.45
N LYS A 329 15.51 -27.55 43.92
CA LYS A 329 16.34 -28.50 43.16
C LYS A 329 15.56 -29.80 43.04
N ASP A 330 15.28 -30.23 41.82
CA ASP A 330 14.84 -31.58 41.57
C ASP A 330 15.92 -32.54 42.09
N LYS A 331 15.58 -33.26 43.16
CA LYS A 331 16.16 -34.58 43.39
C LYS A 331 15.20 -35.55 42.71
N ASP A 332 15.66 -36.07 41.58
CA ASP A 332 15.14 -37.24 40.88
C ASP A 332 13.75 -37.12 40.23
N ASP A 333 13.74 -36.71 38.94
CA ASP A 333 12.68 -37.00 37.96
C ASP A 333 12.62 -38.51 37.61
N HIS A 334 12.45 -39.38 38.61
CA HIS A 334 12.25 -40.82 38.37
C HIS A 334 11.18 -41.51 39.22
N GLU A 335 10.44 -40.81 40.09
CA GLU A 335 9.35 -41.44 40.87
C GLU A 335 7.91 -41.02 40.50
N SER A 336 7.71 -39.97 39.69
CA SER A 336 6.37 -39.59 39.22
C SER A 336 5.84 -40.45 38.07
N GLU A 337 6.70 -41.14 37.29
CA GLU A 337 6.25 -42.05 36.22
C GLU A 337 5.83 -43.44 36.74
N LYS A 338 6.32 -43.88 37.92
CA LYS A 338 6.01 -45.22 38.44
C LYS A 338 4.63 -45.35 39.12
N SER A 339 4.02 -44.25 39.54
CA SER A 339 2.72 -44.29 40.23
C SER A 339 1.53 -44.32 39.26
N GLU A 340 1.66 -43.81 38.03
CA GLU A 340 0.62 -43.93 37.00
C GLU A 340 0.63 -45.28 36.27
N GLU A 341 1.77 -45.97 36.19
CA GLU A 341 1.90 -47.26 35.50
C GLU A 341 1.41 -48.46 36.34
N GLN A 342 1.42 -48.35 37.68
CA GLN A 342 0.88 -49.39 38.58
C GLN A 342 -0.64 -49.32 38.82
N GLN A 343 -1.28 -48.18 38.53
CA GLN A 343 -2.76 -48.06 38.57
C GLN A 343 -3.44 -48.51 37.26
N LYS A 344 -2.74 -48.45 36.12
CA LYS A 344 -3.29 -48.95 34.84
C LYS A 344 -3.24 -50.48 34.72
N THR A 345 -2.27 -51.15 35.34
CA THR A 345 -2.12 -52.62 35.23
C THR A 345 -3.00 -53.43 36.19
N SER A 346 -3.66 -52.81 37.17
CA SER A 346 -4.58 -53.48 38.10
C SER A 346 -6.06 -53.39 37.71
N THR A 347 -6.41 -52.63 36.67
CA THR A 347 -7.82 -52.43 36.24
C THR A 347 -8.21 -53.28 35.02
N GLU A 348 -7.27 -53.97 34.36
CA GLU A 348 -7.55 -54.85 33.20
C GLU A 348 -7.55 -56.37 33.50
N LYS A 349 -7.46 -56.77 34.77
CA LYS A 349 -7.70 -58.16 35.18
C LYS A 349 -8.69 -58.24 36.35
N LYS A 350 -9.97 -58.08 36.07
CA LYS A 350 -11.04 -58.77 36.81
C LYS A 350 -12.32 -58.88 36.01
#